data_AF-A0A6I7YSL3-F1
#
_entry.id   AF-A0A6I7YSL3-F1
#
_cell.length_a   1.000
_cell.length_b   1.000
_cell.length_c   1.000
_cell.angle_alpha   90.00
_cell.angle_beta   90.00
_cell.angle_gamma   90.00
#
_symmetry.space_group_name_H-M   'P 1'
#
loop_
_entity.id
_entity.type
_entity.pdbx_description
1 polymer ?
#
loop_
_entity_poly.entity_id
_entity_poly.type
_entity_poly.pdbx_seq_one_letter_code
_entity_poly.pdbx_strand_id
1 'polypeptide(L)'
;MDTSEGTRLEALLADFAGRYVAVARARLQLRTLSVTAQSRDGVVEATVGAGGGAPRIRFTGKRCGEMPAADLAQDILDALATARAEAATRVDTLTRDAHAWSPVRTASAAGSVPGTRGTSTPSAPPDAGHRPGTVGPPAEERPVTCWGRMVREARTVVAGHGSGPDGGAAGSAAGSGGRTPTRAPAPPRRTGPPAPERA
;
A
#
# COMPACT_ATOMS: atom_id res chain seq x y z
N MET A 1 2.07 18.42 33.33
CA MET A 1 1.46 17.07 33.42
C MET A 1 1.39 16.49 31.99
N ASP A 2 2.53 16.49 31.28
CA ASP A 2 2.55 16.54 29.80
C ASP A 2 2.97 15.20 29.16
N THR A 3 3.35 14.23 29.99
CA THR A 3 3.77 12.88 29.55
C THR A 3 2.63 12.07 28.93
N SER A 4 1.37 12.36 29.30
CA SER A 4 0.19 11.66 28.76
C SER A 4 -0.10 12.02 27.30
N GLU A 5 0.16 13.26 26.88
CA GLU A 5 -0.09 13.69 25.50
C GLU A 5 0.99 13.17 24.54
N GLY A 6 2.26 13.22 24.97
CA GLY A 6 3.38 12.63 24.22
C GLY A 6 3.19 11.12 23.99
N THR A 7 2.82 10.39 25.04
CA THR A 7 2.56 8.94 24.96
C THR A 7 1.38 8.61 24.04
N ARG A 8 0.32 9.44 24.04
CA ARG A 8 -0.84 9.26 23.16
C ARG A 8 -0.50 9.50 21.69
N LEU A 9 0.30 10.53 21.40
CA LEU A 9 0.75 10.81 20.04
C LEU A 9 1.65 9.68 19.50
N GLU A 10 2.57 9.17 20.32
CA GLU A 10 3.42 8.04 19.93
C GLU A 10 2.60 6.79 19.61
N ALA A 11 1.58 6.48 20.41
CA ALA A 11 0.68 5.36 20.15
C ALA A 11 -0.10 5.54 18.83
N LEU A 12 -0.61 6.74 18.54
CA LEU A 12 -1.31 7.04 17.29
C LEU A 12 -0.38 6.95 16.07
N LEU A 13 0.85 7.43 16.18
CA LEU A 13 1.85 7.32 15.12
C LEU A 13 2.26 5.87 14.88
N ALA A 14 2.40 5.06 15.93
CA ALA A 14 2.70 3.64 15.81
C ALA A 14 1.55 2.87 15.14
N ASP A 15 0.30 3.13 15.53
CA ASP A 15 -0.89 2.56 14.89
C ASP A 15 -0.98 2.95 13.41
N PHE A 16 -0.79 4.24 13.08
CA PHE A 16 -0.80 4.69 11.70
C PHE A 16 0.35 4.07 10.88
N ALA A 17 1.57 4.08 11.41
CA ALA A 17 2.74 3.56 10.72
C ALA A 17 2.55 2.09 10.38
N GLY A 18 1.99 1.33 11.33
CA GLY A 18 1.56 0.00 11.03
C GLY A 18 0.50 0.03 9.90
N ARG A 19 -0.64 0.77 10.02
CA ARG A 19 -1.77 0.83 9.04
C ARG A 19 -1.27 1.00 7.63
N TYR A 20 -0.29 1.87 7.49
CA TYR A 20 0.40 2.11 6.24
C TYR A 20 1.15 0.87 5.71
N VAL A 21 1.94 0.19 6.54
CA VAL A 21 2.71 -1.02 6.15
C VAL A 21 1.80 -2.14 5.65
N ALA A 22 0.68 -2.42 6.34
CA ALA A 22 -0.23 -3.47 5.90
C ALA A 22 -0.90 -3.15 4.57
N VAL A 23 -1.36 -1.91 4.39
CA VAL A 23 -1.93 -1.45 3.10
C VAL A 23 -0.87 -1.48 2.00
N ALA A 24 0.37 -1.08 2.28
CA ALA A 24 1.47 -1.14 1.32
C ALA A 24 1.77 -2.58 0.89
N ARG A 25 1.77 -3.53 1.83
CA ARG A 25 1.95 -4.96 1.54
C ARG A 25 0.81 -5.52 0.70
N ALA A 26 -0.44 -5.23 1.08
CA ALA A 26 -1.61 -5.67 0.33
C ALA A 26 -1.61 -5.12 -1.11
N ARG A 27 -1.25 -3.84 -1.29
CA ARG A 27 -1.09 -3.23 -2.62
C ARG A 27 -0.01 -3.92 -3.46
N LEU A 28 1.11 -4.31 -2.85
CA LEU A 28 2.15 -5.05 -3.55
C LEU A 28 1.64 -6.43 -3.98
N GLN A 29 0.97 -7.15 -3.09
CA GLN A 29 0.38 -8.46 -3.38
C GLN A 29 -0.65 -8.38 -4.51
N LEU A 30 -1.53 -7.38 -4.48
CA LEU A 30 -2.50 -7.11 -5.56
C LEU A 30 -1.81 -6.85 -6.91
N ARG A 31 -0.72 -6.07 -6.93
CA ARG A 31 0.03 -5.78 -8.17
C ARG A 31 0.66 -7.03 -8.79
N THR A 32 1.09 -7.98 -7.97
CA THR A 32 1.71 -9.24 -8.43
C THR A 32 0.68 -10.35 -8.66
N LEU A 33 -0.58 -10.13 -8.32
CA LEU A 33 -1.61 -11.14 -8.44
C LEU A 33 -2.00 -11.32 -9.90
N SER A 34 -1.69 -12.50 -10.41
CA SER A 34 -2.17 -13.03 -11.68
C SER A 34 -2.85 -14.37 -11.44
N VAL A 35 -4.02 -14.55 -12.02
CA VAL A 35 -4.74 -15.82 -12.00
C VAL A 35 -4.79 -16.35 -13.41
N THR A 36 -4.50 -17.63 -13.56
CA THR A 36 -4.62 -18.33 -14.82
C THR A 36 -5.68 -19.41 -14.67
N ALA A 37 -6.64 -19.43 -15.58
CA ALA A 37 -7.68 -20.46 -15.66
C ALA A 37 -7.74 -21.03 -17.07
N GLN A 38 -8.22 -22.27 -17.18
CA GLN A 38 -8.39 -22.95 -18.46
C GLN A 38 -9.87 -23.06 -18.80
N SER A 39 -10.18 -23.14 -20.11
CA SER A 39 -11.52 -23.49 -20.59
C SER A 39 -11.88 -24.92 -20.16
N ARG A 40 -13.16 -25.25 -20.22
CA ARG A 40 -13.67 -26.58 -19.83
C ARG A 40 -13.00 -27.70 -20.64
N ASP A 41 -12.75 -27.45 -21.91
CA ASP A 41 -12.12 -28.41 -22.82
C ASP A 41 -10.59 -28.36 -22.81
N GLY A 42 -9.99 -27.48 -21.99
CA GLY A 42 -8.55 -27.34 -21.83
C GLY A 42 -7.82 -26.83 -23.07
N VAL A 43 -8.55 -26.22 -24.01
CA VAL A 43 -8.01 -25.73 -25.30
C VAL A 43 -7.53 -24.28 -25.17
N VAL A 44 -8.07 -23.53 -24.22
CA VAL A 44 -7.72 -22.13 -23.98
C VAL A 44 -7.29 -21.94 -22.54
N GLU A 45 -6.21 -21.21 -22.34
CA GLU A 45 -5.73 -20.75 -21.05
C GLU A 45 -5.73 -19.22 -21.02
N ALA A 46 -6.42 -18.63 -20.04
CA ALA A 46 -6.53 -17.19 -19.87
C ALA A 46 -5.91 -16.76 -18.54
N THR A 47 -4.99 -15.81 -18.60
CA THR A 47 -4.37 -15.17 -17.43
C THR A 47 -4.88 -13.74 -17.27
N VAL A 48 -5.38 -13.41 -16.08
CA VAL A 48 -5.91 -12.09 -15.72
C VAL A 48 -5.16 -11.55 -14.49
N GLY A 49 -4.78 -10.27 -14.53
CA GLY A 49 -4.22 -9.57 -13.37
C GLY A 49 -5.30 -8.88 -12.52
N ALA A 50 -5.01 -8.63 -11.24
CA ALA A 50 -5.96 -7.99 -10.31
C ALA A 50 -6.48 -6.59 -10.76
N GLY A 51 -5.72 -5.87 -11.58
CA GLY A 51 -6.04 -4.50 -11.98
C GLY A 51 -6.96 -4.35 -13.18
N GLY A 52 -7.58 -5.44 -13.68
CA GLY A 52 -8.41 -5.38 -14.89
C GLY A 52 -7.62 -5.08 -16.17
N GLY A 53 -6.30 -5.27 -16.14
CA GLY A 53 -5.44 -5.12 -17.31
C GLY A 53 -5.76 -6.13 -18.41
N ALA A 54 -5.22 -5.89 -19.60
CA ALA A 54 -5.45 -6.74 -20.76
C ALA A 54 -5.12 -8.22 -20.43
N PRO A 55 -6.09 -9.15 -20.61
CA PRO A 55 -5.85 -10.55 -20.32
C PRO A 55 -4.86 -11.15 -21.31
N ARG A 56 -4.02 -12.07 -20.84
CA ARG A 56 -3.17 -12.87 -21.71
C ARG A 56 -3.89 -14.17 -22.03
N ILE A 57 -4.12 -14.44 -23.31
CA ILE A 57 -4.77 -15.67 -23.77
C ILE A 57 -3.72 -16.55 -24.44
N ARG A 58 -3.76 -17.85 -24.18
CA ARG A 58 -2.92 -18.89 -24.79
C ARG A 58 -3.82 -20.03 -25.26
N PHE A 59 -3.50 -20.58 -26.42
CA PHE A 59 -4.17 -21.78 -26.94
C PHE A 59 -3.31 -23.00 -26.62
N THR A 60 -3.86 -23.91 -25.84
CA THR A 60 -3.20 -25.10 -25.33
C THR A 60 -3.58 -26.29 -26.21
N GLY A 61 -2.84 -26.46 -27.30
CA GLY A 61 -2.93 -27.64 -28.17
C GLY A 61 -3.35 -27.34 -29.61
N LYS A 62 -3.32 -28.37 -30.45
CA LYS A 62 -3.63 -28.26 -31.88
C LYS A 62 -5.13 -28.21 -32.16
N ARG A 63 -5.95 -28.65 -31.19
CA ARG A 63 -7.41 -28.74 -31.28
C ARG A 63 -8.09 -27.39 -31.51
N CYS A 64 -7.45 -26.28 -31.13
CA CYS A 64 -7.96 -24.93 -31.41
C CYS A 64 -8.08 -24.64 -32.91
N GLY A 65 -7.26 -25.28 -33.76
CA GLY A 65 -7.32 -25.12 -35.21
C GLY A 65 -8.39 -26.01 -35.89
N GLU A 66 -8.90 -27.01 -35.16
CA GLU A 66 -9.89 -27.96 -35.66
C GLU A 66 -11.31 -27.62 -35.16
N MET A 67 -11.43 -26.76 -34.15
CA MET A 67 -12.71 -26.34 -33.58
C MET A 67 -13.43 -25.30 -34.44
N PRO A 68 -14.78 -25.36 -34.49
CA PRO A 68 -15.59 -24.27 -35.01
C PRO A 68 -15.31 -22.96 -34.27
N ALA A 69 -15.33 -21.84 -35.01
CA ALA A 69 -15.03 -20.53 -34.44
C ALA A 69 -15.97 -20.13 -33.28
N ALA A 70 -17.23 -20.58 -33.31
CA ALA A 70 -18.20 -20.35 -32.25
C ALA A 70 -17.80 -21.05 -30.94
N ASP A 71 -17.38 -22.31 -31.04
CA ASP A 71 -16.97 -23.10 -29.87
C ASP A 71 -15.66 -22.56 -29.28
N LEU A 72 -14.73 -22.14 -30.15
CA LEU A 72 -13.49 -21.49 -29.70
C LEU A 72 -13.77 -20.17 -28.97
N ALA A 73 -14.70 -19.36 -29.48
CA ALA A 73 -15.11 -18.13 -28.83
C ALA A 73 -15.73 -18.39 -27.46
N GLN A 74 -16.58 -19.42 -27.36
CA GLN A 74 -17.18 -19.84 -26.10
C GLN A 74 -16.11 -20.25 -25.08
N ASP A 75 -15.13 -21.06 -25.50
CA ASP A 75 -14.02 -21.50 -24.65
C ASP A 75 -13.17 -20.34 -24.14
N ILE A 76 -12.90 -19.33 -24.98
CA ILE A 76 -12.17 -18.13 -24.56
C ILE A 76 -12.98 -17.37 -23.50
N LEU A 77 -14.28 -17.18 -23.72
CA LEU A 77 -15.15 -16.47 -22.79
C LEU A 77 -15.26 -17.20 -21.45
N ASP A 78 -15.38 -18.53 -21.48
CA ASP A 78 -15.44 -19.37 -20.27
C ASP A 78 -14.12 -19.32 -19.49
N ALA A 79 -12.97 -19.42 -20.16
CA ALA A 79 -11.66 -19.30 -19.52
C ALA A 79 -11.48 -17.91 -18.87
N LEU A 80 -11.88 -16.85 -19.58
CA LEU A 80 -11.82 -15.48 -19.05
C LEU A 80 -12.77 -15.25 -17.87
N ALA A 81 -14.00 -15.76 -17.95
CA ALA A 81 -14.99 -15.64 -16.89
C ALA A 81 -14.49 -16.33 -15.62
N THR A 82 -13.96 -17.55 -15.75
CA THR A 82 -13.35 -18.31 -14.65
C THR A 82 -12.16 -17.56 -14.04
N ALA A 83 -11.22 -17.11 -14.87
CA ALA A 83 -10.05 -16.38 -14.39
C ALA A 83 -10.42 -15.07 -13.66
N ARG A 84 -11.43 -14.35 -14.15
CA ARG A 84 -11.92 -13.12 -13.52
C ARG A 84 -12.61 -13.39 -12.19
N ALA A 85 -13.45 -14.43 -12.11
CA ALA A 85 -14.14 -14.81 -10.88
C ALA A 85 -13.13 -15.18 -9.79
N GLU A 86 -12.15 -16.01 -10.11
CA GLU A 86 -11.07 -16.36 -9.18
C GLU A 86 -10.23 -15.15 -8.76
N ALA A 87 -9.87 -14.27 -9.71
CA ALA A 87 -9.14 -13.06 -9.40
C ALA A 87 -9.92 -12.17 -8.42
N ALA A 88 -11.22 -11.98 -8.64
CA ALA A 88 -12.08 -11.21 -7.75
C ALA A 88 -12.12 -11.80 -6.34
N THR A 89 -12.28 -13.11 -6.19
CA THR A 89 -12.26 -13.78 -4.88
C THR A 89 -10.94 -13.57 -4.14
N ARG A 90 -9.80 -13.64 -4.85
CA ARG A 90 -8.48 -13.41 -4.23
C ARG A 90 -8.25 -11.94 -3.87
N VAL A 91 -8.73 -11.00 -4.70
CA VAL A 91 -8.70 -9.55 -4.41
C VAL A 91 -9.52 -9.23 -3.17
N ASP A 92 -10.73 -9.78 -3.05
CA ASP A 92 -11.59 -9.59 -1.89
C ASP A 92 -10.94 -10.13 -0.61
N THR A 93 -10.29 -11.29 -0.71
CA THR A 93 -9.57 -11.89 0.43
C THR A 93 -8.42 -10.98 0.88
N LEU A 94 -7.56 -10.55 -0.04
CA LEU A 94 -6.43 -9.64 0.28
C LEU A 94 -6.90 -8.30 0.84
N THR A 95 -8.01 -7.76 0.32
CA THR A 95 -8.59 -6.49 0.78
C THR A 95 -9.16 -6.65 2.18
N ARG A 96 -9.89 -7.74 2.44
CA ARG A 96 -10.42 -8.04 3.78
C ARG A 96 -9.31 -8.23 4.80
N ASP A 97 -8.24 -8.94 4.46
CA ASP A 97 -7.09 -9.15 5.34
C ASP A 97 -6.37 -7.84 5.66
N ALA A 98 -6.24 -6.95 4.66
CA ALA A 98 -5.66 -5.62 4.85
C ALA A 98 -6.51 -4.75 5.80
N HIS A 99 -7.83 -4.88 5.75
CA HIS A 99 -8.76 -4.15 6.63
C HIS A 99 -8.95 -4.81 8.00
N ALA A 100 -8.77 -6.12 8.11
CA ALA A 100 -8.88 -6.87 9.36
C ALA A 100 -7.69 -6.60 10.29
N TRP A 101 -6.57 -6.10 9.76
CA TRP A 101 -5.44 -5.77 10.58
C TRP A 101 -5.70 -4.49 11.39
N SER A 102 -6.05 -4.72 12.66
CA SER A 102 -6.20 -3.73 13.71
C SER A 102 -5.11 -3.98 14.75
N PRO A 103 -4.09 -3.11 14.89
CA PRO A 103 -3.24 -3.17 16.06
C PRO A 103 -3.94 -2.41 17.20
N VAL A 104 -3.88 -3.02 18.40
CA VAL A 104 -4.21 -2.40 19.68
C VAL A 104 -5.61 -1.77 19.71
N ARG A 105 -6.59 -2.61 20.06
CA ARG A 105 -7.60 -2.19 21.05
C ARG A 105 -6.77 -1.77 22.27
N THR A 106 -6.42 -0.49 22.40
CA THR A 106 -6.00 0.05 23.69
C THR A 106 -7.12 -0.36 24.62
N ALA A 107 -6.81 -1.24 25.56
CA ALA A 107 -7.75 -1.72 26.53
C ALA A 107 -8.45 -0.48 27.10
N SER A 108 -9.71 -0.30 26.70
CA SER A 108 -10.64 0.59 27.39
C SER A 108 -10.97 -0.11 28.70
N ALA A 109 -9.97 -0.17 29.57
CA ALA A 109 -10.07 -0.51 30.97
C ALA A 109 -10.05 0.81 31.74
N ALA A 110 -11.09 1.62 31.54
CA ALA A 110 -11.53 2.65 32.47
C ALA A 110 -12.88 3.21 31.98
N GLY A 111 -13.96 2.78 32.62
CA GLY A 111 -15.24 3.50 32.56
C GLY A 111 -16.35 2.86 31.74
N SER A 112 -16.74 1.62 32.06
CA SER A 112 -18.15 1.27 31.91
C SER A 112 -18.97 2.17 32.83
N VAL A 113 -19.68 3.14 32.25
CA VAL A 113 -20.78 3.82 32.93
C VAL A 113 -22.08 3.25 32.34
N PRO A 114 -22.95 2.60 33.13
CA PRO A 114 -24.25 2.16 32.65
C PRO A 114 -25.25 3.31 32.70
N GLY A 115 -25.83 3.66 31.54
CA GLY A 115 -26.92 4.63 31.37
C GLY A 115 -26.78 5.29 29.99
N THR A 116 -27.77 5.36 29.11
CA THR A 116 -29.21 5.36 29.29
C THR A 116 -29.87 4.92 27.98
N ARG A 117 -30.98 4.19 28.10
CA ARG A 117 -31.88 3.73 27.04
C ARG A 117 -32.51 4.94 26.34
N GLY A 118 -32.50 4.99 24.99
CA GLY A 118 -33.10 6.08 24.21
C GLY A 118 -33.20 5.79 22.72
N THR A 119 -34.24 5.03 22.37
CA THR A 119 -35.10 5.05 21.17
C THR A 119 -34.56 5.49 19.79
N SER A 120 -34.72 4.56 18.86
CA SER A 120 -34.54 4.62 17.40
C SER A 120 -35.35 5.72 16.69
N THR A 121 -34.84 6.22 15.57
CA THR A 121 -35.63 6.64 14.40
C THR A 121 -34.75 6.49 13.14
N PRO A 122 -35.18 5.75 12.10
CA PRO A 122 -34.49 5.71 10.81
C PRO A 122 -35.03 6.81 9.89
N SER A 123 -34.16 7.51 9.17
CA SER A 123 -34.56 8.36 8.04
C SER A 123 -33.62 8.13 6.86
N ALA A 124 -34.25 7.86 5.72
CA ALA A 124 -33.68 7.47 4.43
C ALA A 124 -33.22 8.71 3.60
N PRO A 125 -32.63 8.53 2.39
CA PRO A 125 -31.66 9.45 1.78
C PRO A 125 -32.28 10.48 0.82
N PRO A 126 -31.44 11.37 0.24
CA PRO A 126 -31.44 11.43 -1.23
C PRO A 126 -30.07 11.59 -1.91
N ASP A 127 -29.91 10.80 -2.96
CA ASP A 127 -29.65 11.17 -4.37
C ASP A 127 -28.39 11.94 -4.84
N ALA A 128 -28.08 11.67 -6.10
CA ALA A 128 -26.83 11.77 -6.81
C ALA A 128 -26.37 13.17 -7.24
N GLY A 129 -25.05 13.29 -7.41
CA GLY A 129 -24.42 14.38 -8.14
C GLY A 129 -23.05 13.98 -8.68
N HIS A 130 -23.00 13.46 -9.91
CA HIS A 130 -21.78 13.24 -10.69
C HIS A 130 -21.08 14.57 -11.01
N ARG A 131 -19.75 14.58 -10.95
CA ARG A 131 -18.89 15.51 -11.71
C ARG A 131 -17.62 14.79 -12.18
N PRO A 132 -17.32 14.74 -13.49
CA PRO A 132 -16.07 14.22 -14.00
C PRO A 132 -15.04 15.34 -14.23
N GLY A 133 -13.75 14.99 -14.11
CA GLY A 133 -12.66 15.72 -14.76
C GLY A 133 -11.66 16.37 -13.81
N THR A 134 -10.66 15.62 -13.38
CA THR A 134 -9.35 16.21 -13.10
C THR A 134 -8.26 15.25 -13.56
N VAL A 135 -7.58 15.63 -14.65
CA VAL A 135 -6.38 14.98 -15.17
C VAL A 135 -5.30 15.10 -14.10
N GLY A 136 -4.86 13.96 -13.56
CA GLY A 136 -3.81 13.92 -12.55
C GLY A 136 -2.40 14.10 -13.15
N PRO A 137 -1.47 14.77 -12.45
CA PRO A 137 -0.09 14.90 -12.88
C PRO A 137 0.67 13.56 -12.81
N PRO A 138 1.77 13.41 -13.56
CA PRO A 138 2.48 12.14 -13.69
C PRO A 138 3.31 11.83 -12.43
N ALA A 139 3.07 10.66 -11.87
CA ALA A 139 3.98 9.87 -11.05
C ALA A 139 5.01 10.66 -10.21
N GLU A 140 4.53 11.46 -9.26
CA GLU A 140 5.39 12.04 -8.24
C GLU A 140 5.94 10.94 -7.31
N GLU A 141 7.27 10.94 -7.28
CA GLU A 141 8.19 10.44 -6.26
C GLU A 141 7.60 9.68 -5.06
N ARG A 142 8.12 8.47 -4.84
CA ARG A 142 7.65 7.54 -3.81
C ARG A 142 7.57 8.20 -2.41
N PRO A 143 6.41 8.13 -1.71
CA PRO A 143 6.16 8.79 -0.41
C PRO A 143 6.95 8.25 0.80
N VAL A 144 7.85 7.28 0.60
CA VAL A 144 8.65 6.68 1.69
C VAL A 144 9.68 7.66 2.27
N THR A 145 10.15 8.64 1.50
CA THR A 145 11.07 9.69 1.99
C THR A 145 10.34 10.80 2.74
N CYS A 146 9.10 11.13 2.33
CA CYS A 146 8.26 12.12 3.03
C CYS A 146 7.87 11.65 4.42
N TRP A 147 7.61 10.36 4.62
CA TRP A 147 7.24 9.82 5.93
C TRP A 147 8.37 9.96 6.96
N GLY A 148 9.61 9.57 6.59
CA GLY A 148 10.76 9.69 7.48
C GLY A 148 11.07 11.14 7.86
N ARG A 149 10.88 12.07 6.93
CA ARG A 149 11.00 13.51 7.19
C ARG A 149 9.87 14.01 8.10
N MET A 150 8.62 13.68 7.81
CA MET A 150 7.46 14.11 8.61
C MET A 150 7.53 13.59 10.05
N VAL A 151 7.91 12.32 10.26
CA VAL A 151 8.09 11.74 11.61
C VAL A 151 9.26 12.40 12.34
N ARG A 152 10.33 12.78 11.63
CA ARG A 152 11.45 13.52 12.22
C ARG A 152 11.02 14.93 12.63
N GLU A 153 10.29 15.64 11.78
CA GLU A 153 9.77 17.00 12.08
C GLU A 153 8.72 16.98 13.20
N ALA A 154 7.85 15.97 13.25
CA ALA A 154 6.92 15.83 14.36
C ALA A 154 7.66 15.61 15.69
N ARG A 155 8.75 14.84 15.69
CA ARG A 155 9.60 14.64 16.88
C ARG A 155 10.36 15.91 17.28
N THR A 156 10.82 16.73 16.35
CA THR A 156 11.48 18.01 16.66
C THR A 156 10.50 19.03 17.23
N VAL A 157 9.26 19.07 16.74
CA VAL A 157 8.20 19.94 17.30
C VAL A 157 7.85 19.53 18.73
N VAL A 158 7.72 18.24 19.00
CA VAL A 158 7.45 17.73 20.36
C VAL A 158 8.63 17.97 21.30
N ALA A 159 9.87 17.77 20.83
CA ALA A 159 11.07 18.08 21.61
C ALA A 159 11.25 19.60 21.84
N GLY A 160 10.82 20.43 20.90
CA GLY A 160 10.91 21.89 20.96
C GLY A 160 9.90 22.56 21.90
N HIS A 161 8.81 21.87 22.27
CA HIS A 161 7.85 22.38 23.26
C HIS A 161 8.27 22.12 24.73
N GLY A 162 9.44 21.48 24.94
CA GLY A 162 9.97 21.16 26.27
C GLY A 162 11.15 22.01 26.74
N SER A 163 11.52 23.10 26.06
CA SER A 163 12.62 23.95 26.51
C SER A 163 12.38 25.42 26.17
N GLY A 164 11.65 26.09 27.05
CA GLY A 164 11.84 27.50 27.29
C GLY A 164 12.97 27.69 28.32
N PRO A 165 14.10 28.31 27.96
CA PRO A 165 15.10 28.78 28.91
C PRO A 165 14.86 30.26 29.21
N ASP A 166 14.69 30.62 30.49
CA ASP A 166 14.97 31.96 31.03
C ASP A 166 14.99 31.86 32.57
N GLY A 167 16.04 32.21 33.31
CA GLY A 167 17.32 32.76 32.93
C GLY A 167 18.32 32.69 34.10
N GLY A 168 19.61 32.81 33.81
CA GLY A 168 20.63 32.90 34.87
C GLY A 168 22.07 32.65 34.44
N ALA A 169 22.70 33.70 33.90
CA ALA A 169 24.12 34.05 34.07
C ALA A 169 25.24 33.23 33.38
N ALA A 170 25.89 33.93 32.45
CA ALA A 170 27.33 34.17 32.33
C ALA A 170 28.31 32.98 32.25
N GLY A 171 29.03 32.93 31.12
CA GLY A 171 30.28 32.16 31.03
C GLY A 171 30.83 32.07 29.60
N SER A 172 31.64 33.05 29.21
CA SER A 172 32.55 33.01 28.06
C SER A 172 33.32 31.70 27.94
N ALA A 173 33.53 31.20 26.72
CA ALA A 173 34.87 31.08 26.13
C ALA A 173 34.86 30.41 24.73
N ALA A 174 35.60 31.08 23.84
CA ALA A 174 36.22 30.67 22.59
C ALA A 174 36.29 29.17 22.21
N GLY A 175 36.10 28.90 20.91
CA GLY A 175 36.45 27.61 20.32
C GLY A 175 36.22 27.56 18.81
N SER A 176 37.05 28.28 18.04
CA SER A 176 37.17 28.11 16.60
C SER A 176 37.68 26.71 16.25
N GLY A 177 37.04 26.00 15.32
CA GLY A 177 37.54 24.72 14.83
C GLY A 177 36.78 24.23 13.61
N GLY A 178 37.17 24.74 12.43
CA GLY A 178 36.63 24.29 11.15
C GLY A 178 36.87 22.81 10.90
N ARG A 179 35.91 22.15 10.25
CA ARG A 179 36.12 20.87 9.57
C ARG A 179 35.43 20.87 8.21
N THR A 180 36.26 20.63 7.22
CA THR A 180 36.00 20.45 5.79
C THR A 180 35.04 19.29 5.48
N PRO A 181 34.27 19.34 4.38
CA PRO A 181 33.48 18.21 3.92
C PRO A 181 34.37 17.14 3.26
N THR A 182 34.40 15.94 3.83
CA THR A 182 35.04 14.76 3.24
C THR A 182 34.19 14.23 2.08
N ARG A 183 34.81 14.24 0.90
CA ARG A 183 34.36 13.74 -0.40
C ARG A 183 34.05 12.22 -0.36
N ALA A 184 32.90 11.84 -0.91
CA ALA A 184 32.45 10.46 -1.03
C ALA A 184 33.32 9.61 -2.00
N PRO A 185 33.55 8.31 -1.73
CA PRO A 185 34.14 7.40 -2.70
C PRO A 185 33.11 6.88 -3.72
N ALA A 186 33.53 6.82 -4.99
CA ALA A 186 32.76 6.33 -6.12
C ALA A 186 32.54 4.81 -6.07
N PRO A 187 31.41 4.28 -6.59
CA PRO A 187 31.18 2.84 -6.70
C PRO A 187 32.02 2.20 -7.83
N PRO A 188 32.47 0.95 -7.68
CA PRO A 188 33.24 0.24 -8.70
C PRO A 188 32.37 -0.12 -9.91
N ARG A 189 32.96 0.02 -11.10
CA ARG A 189 32.39 -0.38 -12.39
C ARG A 189 32.24 -1.92 -12.42
N ARG A 190 31.01 -2.41 -12.53
CA ARG A 190 30.73 -3.82 -12.86
C ARG A 190 31.06 -4.06 -14.33
N THR A 191 32.15 -4.76 -14.58
CA THR A 191 32.42 -5.46 -15.84
C THR A 191 31.41 -6.61 -15.98
N GLY A 192 30.61 -6.57 -17.05
CA GLY A 192 29.69 -7.66 -17.41
C GLY A 192 30.44 -8.88 -17.97
N PRO A 193 29.85 -10.09 -17.89
CA PRO A 193 30.44 -11.31 -18.43
C PRO A 193 30.42 -11.32 -19.98
N PRO A 194 31.41 -11.96 -20.63
CA PRO A 194 31.44 -12.12 -22.07
C PRO A 194 30.34 -13.09 -22.56
N ALA A 195 29.82 -12.81 -23.76
CA ALA A 195 28.80 -13.61 -24.43
C ALA A 195 29.34 -15.02 -24.80
N PRO A 196 28.51 -16.08 -24.75
CA PRO A 196 28.91 -17.39 -25.23
C PRO A 196 28.95 -17.42 -26.77
N GLU A 197 30.10 -17.86 -27.28
CA GLU A 197 30.33 -18.27 -28.66
C GLU A 197 29.30 -19.32 -29.09
N ARG A 198 28.76 -19.13 -30.30
CA ARG A 198 27.93 -20.13 -30.99
C ARG A 198 28.85 -21.16 -31.63
N ALA A 199 28.67 -22.43 -31.27
CA ALA A 199 29.08 -23.58 -32.08
C ALA A 199 27.97 -23.94 -33.07
#